data_AF-A0A2W4IUH2-F1
#
_entry.id   AF-A0A2W4IUH2-F1
#
_cell.length_a   1.000
_cell.length_b   1.000
_cell.length_c   1.000
_cell.angle_alpha   90.00
_cell.angle_beta   90.00
_cell.angle_gamma   90.00
#
_symmetry.space_group_name_H-M   'P 1'
#
loop_
_entity.id
_entity.type
_entity.pdbx_description
1 polymer ?
#
loop_
_entity_poly.entity_id
_entity_poly.type
_entity_poly.pdbx_seq_one_letter_code
_entity_poly.pdbx_strand_id
1 'polypeptide(L)'
;MDNLGMTWGPRRSVIVALGLVGIGCAIGATLYGRDGDRLGALLLWLGALVFVAVTAYGSLLNPRLFANEVGVEVRTMKGVRSAEWRHVEARVTTTRRLGRDTRTLELELADADDVMADPELVVLGQFELGAEPDDVLADLNRLRSS
;
A
#
# COMPACT_ATOMS: atom_id res chain seq x y z
N MET A 1 12.36 -16.51 18.80
CA MET A 1 11.56 -17.28 17.84
C MET A 1 11.27 -16.32 16.71
N ASP A 2 12.00 -16.45 15.62
CA ASP A 2 11.80 -15.58 14.46
C ASP A 2 10.48 -16.03 13.83
N ASN A 3 9.40 -15.30 14.11
CA ASN A 3 8.15 -15.48 13.39
C ASN A 3 8.46 -15.17 11.93
N LEU A 4 8.69 -16.19 11.11
CA LEU A 4 8.94 -16.06 9.67
C LEU A 4 7.63 -15.67 8.97
N GLY A 5 7.14 -14.47 9.30
CA GLY A 5 5.97 -13.89 8.68
C GLY A 5 6.31 -13.34 7.31
N MET A 6 5.32 -13.36 6.42
CA MET A 6 5.43 -12.76 5.09
C MET A 6 4.97 -11.30 5.14
N THR A 7 5.65 -10.45 4.38
CA THR A 7 5.31 -9.02 4.26
C THR A 7 5.01 -8.68 2.80
N TRP A 8 3.94 -7.91 2.60
CA TRP A 8 3.57 -7.33 1.33
C TRP A 8 3.42 -5.82 1.47
N GLY A 9 3.78 -5.10 0.42
CA GLY A 9 3.82 -3.65 0.45
C GLY A 9 4.22 -3.09 -0.91
N PRO A 10 4.12 -1.76 -1.09
CA PRO A 10 4.47 -1.14 -2.36
C PRO A 10 5.92 -1.48 -2.74
N ARG A 11 6.13 -1.81 -4.03
CA ARG A 11 7.46 -2.18 -4.55
C ARG A 11 8.45 -1.06 -4.26
N ARG A 12 9.53 -1.39 -3.53
CA ARG A 12 10.58 -0.43 -3.16
C ARG A 12 11.17 0.29 -4.38
N SER A 13 11.31 -0.40 -5.51
CA SER A 13 11.78 0.19 -6.77
C SER A 13 10.87 1.30 -7.28
N VAL A 14 9.55 1.16 -7.14
CA VAL A 14 8.56 2.20 -7.54
C VAL A 14 8.65 3.41 -6.62
N ILE A 15 8.77 3.19 -5.31
CA ILE A 15 8.97 4.28 -4.32
C ILE A 15 10.24 5.06 -4.66
N VAL A 16 11.35 4.37 -4.91
CA VAL A 16 12.63 5.00 -5.28
C VAL A 16 12.51 5.76 -6.59
N ALA A 17 11.88 5.18 -7.62
CA ALA A 17 11.68 5.84 -8.91
C ALA A 17 10.85 7.14 -8.77
N LEU A 18 9.76 7.12 -8.00
CA LEU A 18 8.95 8.31 -7.72
C LEU A 18 9.76 9.39 -6.98
N GLY A 19 10.59 8.99 -6.02
CA GLY A 19 11.50 9.90 -5.32
C GLY A 19 12.50 10.58 -6.28
N LEU A 20 13.10 9.81 -7.20
CA LEU A 20 14.03 10.35 -8.20
C LEU A 20 13.34 11.32 -9.16
N VAL A 21 12.11 11.02 -9.61
CA VAL A 21 11.32 11.94 -10.44
C VAL A 21 11.03 13.24 -9.67
N GLY A 22 10.65 13.15 -8.39
CA GLY A 22 10.45 14.33 -7.54
C GLY A 22 11.70 15.20 -7.39
N ILE A 23 12.87 14.59 -7.22
CA ILE A 23 14.16 15.29 -7.19
C ILE A 23 14.43 15.98 -8.54
N GLY A 24 14.18 15.29 -9.66
CA GLY A 24 14.29 15.87 -11.00
C GLY A 24 13.40 17.10 -11.20
N CYS A 25 12.14 17.04 -10.75
CA CYS A 25 11.23 18.19 -10.78
C CYS A 25 11.76 19.36 -9.92
N ALA A 26 12.28 19.10 -8.72
CA ALA A 26 12.84 20.14 -7.87
C ALA A 26 14.06 20.81 -8.51
N ILE A 27 14.98 20.02 -9.10
CA ILE A 27 16.13 20.55 -9.84
C ILE A 27 15.65 21.43 -11.00
N GLY A 28 14.74 20.92 -11.83
CA GLY A 28 14.16 21.69 -12.93
C GLY A 28 13.55 23.00 -12.45
N ALA A 29 12.75 22.97 -11.39
CA ALA A 29 12.13 24.17 -10.82
C ALA A 29 13.15 25.25 -10.44
N THR A 30 14.29 24.84 -9.85
CA THR A 30 15.36 25.78 -9.49
C THR A 30 16.13 26.34 -10.69
N LEU A 31 16.18 25.61 -11.82
CA LEU A 31 16.83 26.08 -13.04
C LEU A 31 15.91 27.07 -13.78
N TYR A 32 14.67 26.69 -14.07
CA TYR A 32 13.69 27.56 -14.74
C TYR A 32 13.40 28.85 -13.96
N GLY A 33 13.41 28.77 -12.62
CA GLY A 33 13.22 29.94 -11.77
C GLY A 33 14.36 30.97 -11.87
N ARG A 34 15.58 30.52 -12.19
CA ARG A 34 16.73 31.42 -12.44
C ARG A 34 16.64 32.08 -13.81
N ASP A 35 16.13 31.36 -14.81
CA ASP A 35 15.99 31.85 -16.19
C ASP A 35 14.81 32.83 -16.38
N GLY A 36 14.02 33.06 -15.32
CA GLY A 36 12.92 34.04 -15.29
C GLY A 36 11.55 33.45 -15.62
N ASP A 37 11.45 32.17 -15.99
CA ASP A 37 10.17 31.47 -16.14
C ASP A 37 9.63 31.02 -14.78
N ARG A 38 8.97 31.98 -14.11
CA ARG A 38 8.37 31.76 -12.79
C ARG A 38 7.21 30.77 -12.81
N LEU A 39 6.45 30.70 -13.91
CA LEU A 39 5.30 29.80 -14.00
C LEU A 39 5.76 28.35 -14.17
N GLY A 40 6.72 28.11 -15.06
CA GLY A 40 7.34 26.79 -15.22
C GLY A 40 7.98 26.28 -13.92
N ALA A 41 8.68 27.16 -13.21
CA ALA A 41 9.28 26.84 -11.91
C ALA A 41 8.22 26.48 -10.85
N LEU A 42 7.11 27.21 -10.78
CA LEU A 42 6.02 26.93 -9.83
C LEU A 42 5.35 25.57 -10.10
N LEU A 43 5.07 25.26 -11.37
CA LEU A 43 4.48 23.96 -11.74
C LEU A 43 5.41 22.79 -11.40
N LEU A 44 6.71 22.95 -11.61
CA LEU A 44 7.71 21.93 -11.26
C LEU A 44 7.87 21.78 -9.74
N TRP A 45 7.83 22.87 -8.96
CA TRP A 45 7.79 22.78 -7.49
C TRP A 45 6.54 22.07 -6.98
N LEU A 46 5.38 22.37 -7.56
CA LEU A 46 4.13 21.70 -7.21
C LEU A 46 4.21 20.20 -7.55
N GLY A 47 4.72 19.85 -8.74
CA GLY A 47 4.97 18.47 -9.13
C GLY A 47 5.92 17.75 -8.17
N ALA A 48 7.04 18.39 -7.81
CA ALA A 48 7.99 17.84 -6.85
C ALA A 48 7.33 17.55 -5.50
N LEU A 49 6.49 18.47 -5.01
CA LEU A 49 5.76 18.30 -3.75
C LEU A 49 4.81 17.09 -3.80
N VAL A 50 4.09 16.91 -4.92
CA VAL A 50 3.22 15.74 -5.13
C VAL A 50 4.05 14.45 -5.11
N PHE A 51 5.17 14.38 -5.82
CA PHE A 51 6.03 13.20 -5.82
C PHE A 51 6.62 12.89 -4.44
N VAL A 52 7.03 13.92 -3.69
CA VAL A 52 7.50 13.76 -2.31
C VAL A 52 6.37 13.20 -1.43
N ALA A 53 5.16 13.73 -1.54
CA ALA A 53 4.01 13.26 -0.77
C ALA A 53 3.68 11.79 -1.07
N VAL A 54 3.65 11.40 -2.35
CA VAL A 54 3.37 10.01 -2.76
C VAL A 54 4.50 9.07 -2.32
N THR A 55 5.76 9.50 -2.44
CA THR A 55 6.92 8.70 -2.00
C THR A 55 6.92 8.50 -0.49
N ALA A 56 6.62 9.55 0.28
CA ALA A 56 6.49 9.48 1.72
C ALA A 56 5.33 8.57 2.13
N TYR A 57 4.18 8.70 1.48
CA TYR A 57 3.01 7.84 1.71
C TYR A 57 3.33 6.35 1.49
N GLY A 58 3.93 6.02 0.35
CA GLY A 58 4.34 4.65 0.03
C GLY A 58 5.41 4.10 0.98
N SER A 59 6.27 4.95 1.53
CA SER A 59 7.32 4.57 2.48
C SER A 59 6.77 4.33 3.88
N LEU A 60 5.88 5.20 4.38
CA LEU A 60 5.29 5.11 5.72
C LEU A 60 4.39 3.87 5.86
N LEU A 61 3.68 3.51 4.80
CA LEU A 61 2.79 2.35 4.77
C LEU A 61 3.50 1.03 4.43
N ASN A 62 4.83 0.98 4.44
CA ASN A 62 5.59 -0.23 4.14
C ASN A 62 6.12 -0.89 5.44
N PRO A 63 5.88 -2.20 5.69
CA PRO A 63 4.98 -3.10 4.95
C PRO A 63 3.51 -2.78 5.22
N ARG A 64 2.66 -3.02 4.21
CA ARG A 64 1.22 -2.71 4.28
C ARG A 64 0.41 -3.87 4.83
N LEU A 65 0.84 -5.09 4.51
CA LEU A 65 0.27 -6.33 4.99
C LEU A 65 1.40 -7.19 5.55
N PHE A 66 1.22 -7.69 6.75
CA PHE A 66 2.08 -8.68 7.38
C PHE A 66 1.21 -9.85 7.82
N ALA A 67 1.67 -11.08 7.58
CA ALA A 67 0.97 -12.26 8.04
C ALA A 67 1.96 -13.26 8.62
N ASN A 68 1.57 -13.92 9.71
CA ASN A 68 2.34 -14.96 10.38
C ASN A 68 1.42 -16.12 10.77
N GLU A 69 1.92 -17.07 11.55
CA GLU A 69 1.15 -18.23 12.01
C GLU A 69 -0.01 -17.86 12.96
N VAL A 70 0.06 -16.70 13.63
CA VAL A 70 -0.96 -16.25 14.60
C VAL A 70 -2.10 -15.51 13.89
N GLY A 71 -1.78 -14.70 12.88
CA GLY A 71 -2.77 -13.88 12.19
C GLY A 71 -2.20 -12.92 11.18
N VAL A 72 -2.95 -11.85 10.95
CA VAL A 72 -2.68 -10.82 9.93
C VAL A 72 -2.64 -9.44 10.57
N GLU A 73 -1.68 -8.63 10.16
CA GLU A 73 -1.56 -7.21 10.49
C GLU A 73 -1.63 -6.36 9.21
N VAL A 74 -2.49 -5.36 9.20
CA VAL A 74 -2.64 -4.39 8.13
C VAL A 74 -2.29 -3.00 8.66
N ARG A 75 -1.36 -2.31 7.98
CA ARG A 75 -1.09 -0.90 8.25
C ARG A 75 -2.00 -0.02 7.40
N THR A 76 -2.86 0.73 8.08
CA THR A 76 -3.74 1.75 7.48
C THR A 76 -3.25 3.16 7.84
N MET A 77 -3.85 4.20 7.24
CA MET A 77 -3.55 5.57 7.65
C MET A 77 -3.97 5.90 9.08
N LYS A 78 -4.94 5.16 9.64
CA LYS A 78 -5.46 5.39 10.99
C LYS A 78 -4.69 4.62 12.06
N GLY A 79 -3.85 3.67 11.68
CA GLY A 79 -3.08 2.84 12.60
C GLY A 79 -2.80 1.45 12.05
N VAL A 80 -2.32 0.56 12.91
CA VAL A 80 -2.14 -0.87 12.59
C VAL A 80 -3.35 -1.64 13.10
N ARG A 81 -3.90 -2.52 12.26
CA ARG A 81 -5.00 -3.43 12.59
C ARG A 81 -4.50 -4.85 12.57
N SER A 82 -4.68 -5.58 13.67
CA SER A 82 -4.27 -6.97 13.81
C SER A 82 -5.48 -7.84 14.07
N ALA A 83 -5.61 -8.97 13.40
CA ALA A 83 -6.62 -9.97 13.69
C ALA A 83 -6.03 -11.37 13.62
N GLU A 84 -6.44 -12.24 14.55
CA GLU A 84 -6.12 -13.67 14.52
C GLU A 84 -6.84 -14.36 13.36
N TRP A 85 -6.27 -15.44 12.82
CA TRP A 85 -6.84 -16.14 11.65
C TRP A 85 -8.31 -16.55 11.77
N ARG A 86 -8.80 -16.82 13.00
CA ARG A 86 -10.22 -17.13 13.25
C ARG A 86 -11.18 -15.96 12.98
N HIS A 87 -10.66 -14.74 12.92
CA HIS A 87 -11.40 -13.50 12.72
C HIS A 87 -11.04 -12.81 11.38
N VAL A 88 -10.37 -13.53 10.48
CA VAL A 88 -9.93 -13.03 9.17
C VAL A 88 -10.65 -13.78 8.07
N GLU A 89 -11.45 -13.05 7.28
CA GLU A 89 -11.95 -13.52 5.99
C GLU A 89 -11.18 -12.82 4.87
N ALA A 90 -10.53 -13.61 4.00
CA ALA A 90 -9.74 -13.11 2.88
C ALA A 90 -10.32 -13.61 1.56
N ARG A 91 -10.59 -12.70 0.62
CA ARG A 91 -11.07 -13.03 -0.72
C ARG A 91 -10.47 -12.11 -1.77
N VAL A 92 -10.43 -12.55 -3.03
CA VAL A 92 -10.08 -11.69 -4.16
C VAL A 92 -11.34 -11.37 -4.94
N THR A 93 -11.60 -10.08 -5.11
CA THR A 93 -12.73 -9.58 -5.90
C THR A 93 -12.20 -8.98 -7.21
N THR A 94 -12.86 -9.30 -8.32
CA THR A 94 -12.63 -8.64 -9.61
C THR A 94 -13.70 -7.59 -9.84
N THR A 95 -13.28 -6.33 -9.94
CA THR A 95 -14.16 -5.21 -10.28
C THR A 95 -13.85 -4.72 -11.69
N ARG A 96 -14.87 -4.68 -12.56
CA ARG A 96 -14.76 -4.11 -13.90
C ARG A 96 -15.02 -2.61 -13.86
N ARG A 97 -13.99 -1.79 -14.07
CA ARG A 97 -14.11 -0.32 -14.15
C ARG A 97 -13.39 0.18 -15.39
N LEU A 98 -14.06 1.04 -16.16
CA LEU A 98 -13.51 1.65 -17.39
C LEU A 98 -13.04 0.63 -18.44
N GLY A 99 -13.74 -0.51 -18.55
CA GLY A 99 -13.37 -1.59 -19.46
C GLY A 99 -12.11 -2.37 -19.04
N ARG A 100 -11.57 -2.10 -17.85
CA ARG A 100 -10.44 -2.83 -17.26
C ARG A 100 -10.92 -3.65 -16.06
N ASP A 101 -10.52 -4.91 -16.04
CA ASP A 101 -10.72 -5.79 -14.88
C ASP A 101 -9.62 -5.48 -13.86
N THR A 102 -10.02 -5.02 -12.67
CA THR A 102 -9.11 -4.73 -11.55
C THR A 102 -9.35 -5.75 -10.46
N ARG A 103 -8.29 -6.45 -10.05
CA ARG A 103 -8.33 -7.40 -8.94
C ARG A 103 -7.87 -6.73 -7.65
N THR A 104 -8.57 -7.01 -6.57
CA THR A 104 -8.26 -6.51 -5.23
C THR A 104 -8.42 -7.62 -4.20
N LEU A 105 -7.51 -7.67 -3.25
CA LEU A 105 -7.62 -8.51 -2.06
C LEU A 105 -8.51 -7.79 -1.04
N GLU A 106 -9.60 -8.40 -0.65
CA GLU A 106 -10.47 -7.94 0.43
C GLU A 106 -10.17 -8.75 1.69
N LEU A 107 -9.91 -8.05 2.78
CA LEU A 107 -9.68 -8.61 4.10
C LEU A 107 -10.76 -8.04 5.03
N GLU A 108 -11.65 -8.89 5.51
CA GLU A 108 -12.60 -8.55 6.57
C GLU A 108 -11.97 -8.97 7.90
N LEU A 109 -11.64 -7.98 8.74
CA LEU A 109 -10.98 -8.13 10.02
C LEU A 109 -12.00 -7.88 11.13
N ALA A 110 -12.45 -8.94 11.80
CA ALA A 110 -13.28 -8.78 13.00
C ALA A 110 -12.41 -8.48 14.23
N ASP A 111 -12.90 -7.61 15.10
CA ASP A 111 -12.21 -7.29 16.35
C ASP A 111 -12.35 -8.47 17.34
N ALA A 112 -11.24 -8.87 17.94
CA ALA A 112 -11.23 -9.97 18.91
C ALA A 112 -11.83 -9.54 20.25
N ASP A 113 -11.73 -8.25 20.59
CA ASP A 113 -12.19 -7.69 21.88
C ASP A 113 -13.64 -7.20 21.82
N ASP A 114 -14.18 -6.94 20.62
CA ASP A 114 -15.55 -6.49 20.40
C ASP A 114 -16.23 -7.25 19.24
N VAL A 115 -16.80 -8.41 19.57
CA VAL A 115 -17.52 -9.27 18.62
C VAL A 115 -18.82 -8.62 18.11
N MET A 116 -19.28 -7.53 18.73
CA MET A 116 -20.46 -6.78 18.29
C MET A 116 -20.11 -5.65 17.33
N ALA A 117 -18.83 -5.34 17.12
CA ALA A 117 -18.39 -4.37 16.12
C ALA A 117 -18.46 -4.97 14.70
N ASP A 118 -18.88 -4.16 13.74
CA ASP A 118 -18.82 -4.55 12.32
C ASP A 118 -17.36 -4.82 11.91
N PRO A 119 -17.08 -5.90 11.17
CA PRO A 119 -15.73 -6.21 10.71
C PRO A 119 -15.19 -5.10 9.80
N GLU A 120 -13.92 -4.73 10.00
CA GLU A 120 -13.26 -3.72 9.19
C GLU A 120 -12.87 -4.33 7.83
N LEU A 121 -13.50 -3.86 6.76
CA LEU A 121 -13.16 -4.24 5.39
C LEU A 121 -11.95 -3.43 4.91
N VAL A 122 -10.83 -4.11 4.70
CA VAL A 122 -9.64 -3.57 4.05
C VAL A 122 -9.56 -4.10 2.63
N VAL A 123 -9.58 -3.19 1.66
CA VAL A 123 -9.38 -3.52 0.24
C VAL A 123 -7.96 -3.13 -0.17
N LEU A 124 -7.18 -4.10 -0.64
CA LEU A 124 -5.79 -3.95 -1.05
C LEU A 124 -5.61 -4.27 -2.54
N GLY A 125 -5.13 -3.29 -3.29
CA GLY A 125 -4.81 -3.47 -4.71
C GLY A 125 -3.39 -4.00 -4.96
N GLN A 126 -3.12 -4.40 -6.21
CA GLN A 126 -1.80 -4.88 -6.65
C GLN A 126 -0.65 -3.90 -6.34
N PHE A 127 -0.88 -2.58 -6.47
CA PHE A 127 0.13 -1.56 -6.17
C PHE A 127 0.45 -1.47 -4.67
N GLU A 128 -0.53 -1.76 -3.83
CA GLU A 128 -0.43 -1.66 -2.38
C GLU A 128 0.22 -2.90 -1.78
N LEU A 129 -0.02 -4.07 -2.39
CA LEU A 129 0.60 -5.34 -2.06
C LEU A 129 1.99 -5.52 -2.71
N GLY A 130 2.24 -4.86 -3.84
CA GLY A 130 3.45 -5.06 -4.65
C GLY A 130 3.50 -6.40 -5.39
N ALA A 131 2.46 -7.24 -5.24
CA ALA A 131 2.29 -8.58 -5.78
C ALA A 131 0.85 -8.76 -6.32
N GLU A 132 0.62 -9.83 -7.09
CA GLU A 132 -0.72 -10.16 -7.59
C GLU A 132 -1.65 -10.57 -6.44
N PRO A 133 -2.87 -10.03 -6.32
CA PRO A 133 -3.77 -10.36 -5.21
C PRO A 133 -4.07 -11.85 -5.05
N ASP A 134 -4.13 -12.60 -6.15
CA ASP A 134 -4.36 -14.05 -6.14
C ASP A 134 -3.18 -14.82 -5.52
N ASP A 135 -1.95 -14.40 -5.83
CA ASP A 135 -0.74 -15.00 -5.27
C ASP A 135 -0.67 -14.73 -3.76
N VAL A 136 -0.98 -13.50 -3.34
CA VAL A 136 -1.05 -13.12 -1.92
C VAL A 136 -2.11 -13.94 -1.20
N LEU A 137 -3.31 -14.09 -1.77
CA LEU A 137 -4.37 -14.92 -1.18
C LEU A 137 -3.91 -16.38 -1.03
N ALA A 138 -3.22 -16.94 -2.02
CA ALA A 138 -2.68 -18.29 -1.96
C ALA A 138 -1.62 -18.43 -0.84
N ASP A 139 -0.76 -17.43 -0.67
CA ASP A 139 0.23 -17.38 0.41
C ASP A 139 -0.42 -17.27 1.80
N LEU A 140 -1.43 -16.41 1.96
CA LEU A 140 -2.20 -16.28 3.21
C LEU A 140 -2.91 -17.59 3.58
N ASN A 141 -3.50 -18.26 2.60
CA ASN A 141 -4.15 -19.56 2.81
C ASN A 141 -3.17 -20.64 3.29
N ARG A 142 -1.92 -20.61 2.80
CA ARG A 142 -0.88 -21.54 3.26
C ARG A 142 -0.52 -21.29 4.73
N LEU A 143 -0.33 -20.03 5.13
CA LEU A 143 -0.03 -19.66 6.52
C LEU A 143 -1.16 -20.01 7.50
N ARG A 144 -2.42 -19.87 7.07
CA ARG A 144 -3.57 -20.24 7.90
C ARG A 144 -3.68 -21.76 8.14
N SER A 145 -3.12 -22.55 7.24
CA SER A 145 -3.23 -24.01 7.26
C SER A 145 -2.04 -24.73 7.91
N SER A 146 -0.96 -24.01 8.24
CA SER A 146 0.21 -24.54 8.94
C SER A 146 0.00 -24.58 10.45
#